data_AF-A0A3C0L899-F1
#
_entry.id   AF-A0A3C0L899-F1
#
_cell.length_a   1.000
_cell.length_b   1.000
_cell.length_c   1.000
_cell.angle_alpha   90.00
_cell.angle_beta   90.00
_cell.angle_gamma   90.00
#
_symmetry.space_group_name_H-M   'P 1'
#
loop_
_entity.id
_entity.type
_entity.pdbx_description
1 polymer ?
#
loop_
_entity_poly.entity_id
_entity_poly.type
_entity_poly.pdbx_seq_one_letter_code
_entity_poly.pdbx_strand_id
1 'polypeptide(L)'
;MGYIKGEDRNQTILFPESIDEYVSDNNSIRIIDEYINQLDLESLHFNRAVTPSMGRPPYHPKDMLKLYLYGYLNRIRSSRRLEQEATRNLEVIWLLRKLKPDFK
;
A
#
# COMPACT_ATOMS: atom_id res chain seq x y z
N MET A 1 -25.30 -32.35 -7.89
CA MET A 1 -24.99 -31.33 -6.85
C MET A 1 -24.51 -30.08 -7.58
N GLY A 2 -25.19 -28.95 -7.42
CA GLY A 2 -24.83 -27.70 -8.10
C GLY A 2 -23.85 -26.89 -7.26
N TYR A 3 -22.72 -26.52 -7.84
CA TYR A 3 -21.77 -25.57 -7.23
C TYR A 3 -22.01 -24.18 -7.80
N ILE A 4 -21.77 -23.16 -6.96
CA ILE A 4 -21.65 -21.79 -7.45
C ILE A 4 -20.41 -21.72 -8.34
N LYS A 5 -20.57 -21.31 -9.59
CA LYS A 5 -19.46 -21.12 -10.53
C LYS A 5 -18.97 -19.67 -10.41
N GLY A 6 -17.65 -19.48 -10.45
CA GLY A 6 -17.05 -18.16 -10.57
C GLY A 6 -17.21 -17.58 -11.99
N GLU A 7 -16.76 -16.34 -12.16
CA GLU A 7 -16.76 -15.65 -13.45
C GLU A 7 -15.64 -16.15 -14.39
N ASP A 8 -15.81 -15.96 -15.70
CA ASP A 8 -14.83 -16.34 -16.71
C ASP A 8 -13.62 -15.38 -16.67
N ARG A 9 -12.40 -15.92 -16.69
CA ARG A 9 -11.16 -15.11 -16.65
C ARG A 9 -10.95 -14.24 -17.89
N ASN A 10 -11.57 -14.59 -19.00
CA ASN A 10 -11.53 -13.85 -20.26
C ASN A 10 -12.73 -12.91 -20.40
N GLN A 11 -13.65 -12.89 -19.43
CA GLN A 11 -14.75 -11.95 -19.42
C GLN A 11 -14.19 -10.53 -19.39
N THR A 12 -14.52 -9.77 -20.43
CA THR A 12 -14.12 -8.37 -20.50
C THR A 12 -15.03 -7.58 -19.57
N ILE A 13 -14.48 -7.16 -18.44
CA ILE A 13 -15.12 -6.24 -17.51
C ILE A 13 -14.71 -4.83 -17.94
N LEU A 14 -15.67 -3.90 -18.05
CA LEU A 14 -15.36 -2.49 -18.16
C LEU A 14 -14.60 -2.11 -16.89
N PHE A 15 -13.31 -1.80 -17.01
CA PHE A 15 -12.48 -1.45 -15.86
C PHE A 15 -13.12 -0.27 -15.10
N PRO A 16 -13.10 -0.26 -13.75
CA PRO A 16 -13.31 0.95 -12.95
C PRO A 16 -12.41 2.08 -13.45
N GLU A 17 -12.89 3.31 -13.41
CA GLU A 17 -12.19 4.46 -14.01
C GLU A 17 -10.90 4.80 -13.24
N SER A 18 -10.79 4.34 -12.00
CA SER A 18 -9.65 4.59 -11.11
C SER A 18 -9.25 3.40 -10.24
N ILE A 19 -8.00 3.38 -9.75
CA ILE A 19 -7.53 2.40 -8.75
C ILE A 19 -8.29 2.58 -7.42
N ASP A 20 -8.82 3.78 -7.17
CA ASP A 20 -9.55 4.09 -5.93
C ASP A 20 -10.86 3.30 -5.82
N GLU A 21 -11.56 3.10 -6.93
CA GLU A 21 -12.81 2.33 -6.97
C GLU A 21 -12.63 0.83 -6.67
N TYR A 22 -11.41 0.30 -6.81
CA TYR A 22 -11.11 -1.07 -6.41
C TYR A 22 -11.02 -1.26 -4.89
N VAL A 23 -10.87 -0.16 -4.14
CA VAL A 23 -10.79 -0.18 -2.69
C VAL A 23 -12.08 0.40 -2.13
N SER A 24 -12.90 -0.45 -1.52
CA SER A 24 -14.13 -0.01 -0.85
C SER A 24 -13.88 1.16 0.12
N ASP A 25 -14.82 2.10 0.20
CA ASP A 25 -14.78 3.21 1.16
C ASP A 25 -14.70 2.74 2.63
N ASN A 26 -15.20 1.54 2.91
CA ASN A 26 -15.17 0.92 4.24
C ASN A 26 -13.91 0.08 4.49
N ASN A 27 -12.95 0.08 3.57
CA ASN A 27 -11.71 -0.68 3.73
C ASN A 27 -10.80 -0.01 4.79
N SER A 28 -10.27 -0.82 5.71
CA SER A 28 -9.40 -0.35 6.79
C SER A 28 -8.11 0.32 6.29
N ILE A 29 -7.67 0.01 5.06
CA ILE A 29 -6.52 0.63 4.41
C ILE A 29 -6.67 2.16 4.31
N ARG A 30 -7.90 2.68 4.17
CA ARG A 30 -8.18 4.12 4.09
C ARG A 30 -7.92 4.82 5.42
N ILE A 31 -8.19 4.14 6.55
CA ILE A 31 -7.88 4.64 7.89
C ILE A 31 -6.36 4.72 8.08
N ILE A 32 -5.61 3.72 7.60
CA ILE A 32 -4.14 3.72 7.65
C ILE A 32 -3.59 4.93 6.87
N ASP A 33 -4.10 5.15 5.66
CA ASP A 33 -3.66 6.26 4.80
C ASP A 33 -3.91 7.62 5.48
N GLU A 34 -5.15 7.87 5.89
CA GLU A 34 -5.57 9.12 6.51
C GLU A 34 -4.81 9.39 7.82
N TYR A 35 -4.73 8.39 8.70
CA TYR A 35 -4.03 8.52 9.98
C TYR A 35 -2.56 8.90 9.79
N ILE A 36 -1.84 8.23 8.88
CA ILE A 36 -0.41 8.50 8.67
C ILE A 36 -0.21 9.84 7.93
N ASN A 37 -1.13 10.24 7.07
CA ASN A 37 -1.07 11.54 6.40
C ASN A 37 -1.14 12.70 7.42
N GLN A 38 -1.88 12.55 8.51
CA GLN A 38 -1.98 13.55 9.58
C GLN A 38 -0.73 13.67 10.48
N LEU A 39 0.15 12.67 10.48
CA LEU A 39 1.36 12.69 11.32
C LEU A 39 2.40 13.69 10.81
N ASP A 40 2.96 14.49 11.71
CA ASP A 40 4.16 15.28 11.48
C ASP A 40 5.40 14.44 11.80
N LEU A 41 6.02 13.88 10.77
CA LEU A 41 7.17 12.99 10.93
C LEU A 41 8.45 13.73 11.32
N GLU A 42 8.54 15.04 11.08
CA GLU A 42 9.68 15.85 11.50
C GLU A 42 9.64 16.05 13.03
N SER A 43 8.47 16.40 13.57
CA SER A 43 8.26 16.51 15.01
C SER A 43 8.46 15.18 15.76
N LEU A 44 8.22 14.06 15.08
CA LEU A 44 8.41 12.70 15.60
C LEU A 44 9.85 12.20 15.42
N HIS A 45 10.76 13.06 14.97
CA HIS A 45 12.19 12.77 14.82
C HIS A 45 12.51 11.60 13.86
N PHE A 46 11.75 11.45 12.78
CA PHE A 46 12.11 10.49 11.73
C PHE A 46 13.35 10.99 10.96
N ASN A 47 14.43 10.21 10.99
CA ASN A 47 15.73 10.54 10.37
C ASN A 47 15.70 10.92 8.87
N ARG A 48 14.66 10.51 8.14
CA ARG A 48 14.49 10.75 6.69
C ARG A 48 13.22 11.51 6.36
N ALA A 49 12.68 12.26 7.33
CA ALA A 49 11.53 13.13 7.08
C ALA A 49 11.87 14.23 6.07
N VAL A 50 13.11 14.72 6.08
CA VAL A 50 13.64 15.69 5.12
C VAL A 50 14.39 14.97 4.00
N THR A 51 14.12 15.37 2.75
CA THR A 51 14.76 14.79 1.57
C THR A 51 16.25 15.18 1.54
N PRO A 52 17.18 14.24 1.32
CA PRO A 52 18.60 14.56 1.17
C PRO A 52 18.84 15.44 -0.07
N SER A 53 19.79 16.38 0.02
CA SER A 53 20.13 17.30 -1.07
C SER A 53 20.88 16.66 -2.24
N MET A 54 21.45 15.46 -2.04
CA MET A 54 22.26 14.74 -3.01
C MET A 54 21.92 13.24 -3.02
N GLY A 55 22.03 12.62 -4.19
CA GLY A 55 21.77 11.18 -4.39
C GLY A 55 20.34 10.86 -4.81
N ARG A 56 20.01 9.56 -4.86
CA ARG A 56 18.64 9.10 -5.16
C ARG A 56 17.74 9.40 -3.96
N PRO A 57 16.59 10.08 -4.15
CA PRO A 57 15.64 10.30 -3.07
C PRO A 57 15.19 8.96 -2.47
N PRO A 58 15.16 8.82 -1.13
CA PRO A 58 14.60 7.64 -0.48
C PRO A 58 13.08 7.63 -0.67
N TYR A 59 12.46 6.48 -0.42
CA TYR A 59 11.01 6.44 -0.24
C TYR A 59 10.59 7.34 0.93
N HIS A 60 9.42 7.97 0.79
CA HIS A 60 8.91 8.85 1.83
C HIS A 60 8.60 8.04 3.11
N PRO A 61 8.98 8.51 4.32
CA PRO A 61 8.79 7.71 5.52
C PRO A 61 7.32 7.43 5.84
N LYS A 62 6.38 8.29 5.42
CA LYS A 62 4.93 7.99 5.51
C LYS A 62 4.55 6.75 4.71
N ASP A 63 5.06 6.58 3.49
CA ASP A 63 4.74 5.41 2.66
C ASP A 63 5.34 4.13 3.28
N MET A 64 6.55 4.22 3.83
CA MET A 64 7.16 3.11 4.56
C MET A 64 6.37 2.76 5.83
N LEU A 65 5.90 3.76 6.57
CA LEU A 65 5.10 3.57 7.78
C LEU A 65 3.74 2.96 7.45
N LYS A 66 3.10 3.39 6.36
CA LYS A 66 1.86 2.82 5.82
C LYS A 66 2.02 1.33 5.54
N LEU A 67 3.07 0.96 4.79
CA LEU A 67 3.39 -0.44 4.50
C LEU A 67 3.66 -1.25 5.78
N TYR A 68 4.39 -0.67 6.73
CA TYR A 68 4.73 -1.33 7.99
C TYR A 68 3.48 -1.58 8.86
N LEU A 69 2.60 -0.58 8.98
CA LEU A 69 1.35 -0.70 9.74
C LEU A 69 0.39 -1.69 9.07
N TYR A 70 0.26 -1.63 7.75
CA TYR A 70 -0.48 -2.65 6.98
C TYR A 70 0.06 -4.06 7.27
N GLY A 71 1.37 -4.23 7.23
CA GLY A 71 2.02 -5.50 7.55
C GLY A 71 1.74 -5.99 8.96
N TYR A 72 1.79 -5.08 9.93
CA TYR A 72 1.49 -5.40 11.33
C TYR A 72 0.05 -5.91 11.50
N LEU A 73 -0.93 -5.17 10.96
CA LEU A 73 -2.36 -5.52 11.06
C LEU A 73 -2.68 -6.85 10.35
N ASN A 74 -2.02 -7.11 9.22
CA ASN A 74 -2.20 -8.34 8.43
C ASN A 74 -1.26 -9.48 8.84
N ARG A 75 -0.52 -9.33 9.95
CA ARG A 75 0.44 -10.33 10.47
C ARG A 75 1.55 -10.72 9.47
N ILE A 76 1.91 -9.80 8.56
CA ILE A 76 2.98 -9.94 7.58
C ILE A 76 4.25 -9.29 8.15
N ARG A 77 5.13 -10.12 8.73
CA ARG A 77 6.37 -9.65 9.38
C ARG A 77 7.61 -9.65 8.48
N SER A 78 7.58 -10.41 7.38
CA SER A 78 8.71 -10.51 6.46
C SER A 78 8.72 -9.33 5.50
N SER A 79 9.83 -8.61 5.42
CA SER A 79 10.01 -7.52 4.46
C SER A 79 9.86 -7.99 3.00
N ARG A 80 10.40 -9.16 2.65
CA ARG A 80 10.19 -9.78 1.34
C ARG A 80 8.72 -10.07 1.04
N ARG A 81 7.93 -10.45 2.06
CA ARG A 81 6.48 -10.64 1.87
C ARG A 81 5.77 -9.30 1.68
N LEU A 82 6.20 -8.24 2.36
CA LEU A 82 5.66 -6.89 2.15
C LEU A 82 5.96 -6.38 0.73
N GLU A 83 7.17 -6.60 0.23
CA GLU A 83 7.55 -6.31 -1.16
C GLU A 83 6.64 -7.05 -2.16
N GLN A 84 6.35 -8.33 -1.91
CA GLN A 84 5.41 -9.11 -2.73
C GLN A 84 4.00 -8.52 -2.69
N GLU A 85 3.50 -8.14 -1.51
CA GLU A 85 2.19 -7.50 -1.37
C GLU A 85 2.11 -6.18 -2.14
N ALA A 86 3.14 -5.33 -2.06
CA ALA A 86 3.23 -4.09 -2.84
C ALA A 86 3.20 -4.31 -4.36
N THR A 87 3.45 -5.54 -4.82
CA THR A 87 3.40 -5.89 -6.25
C THR A 87 2.06 -6.47 -6.69
N ARG A 88 1.36 -7.20 -5.82
CA ARG A 88 0.20 -8.03 -6.22
C ARG A 88 -1.12 -7.67 -5.53
N ASN A 89 -1.06 -7.02 -4.37
CA ASN A 89 -2.24 -6.73 -3.57
C ASN A 89 -2.74 -5.33 -3.89
N LEU A 90 -3.98 -5.25 -4.38
CA LEU A 90 -4.64 -3.99 -4.76
C LEU A 90 -4.67 -2.98 -3.61
N GLU A 91 -4.90 -3.42 -2.37
CA GLU A 91 -4.92 -2.52 -1.21
C GLU A 91 -3.55 -1.87 -0.99
N VAL A 92 -2.47 -2.64 -1.10
CA VAL A 92 -1.11 -2.13 -0.91
C VAL A 92 -0.66 -1.30 -2.09
N ILE A 93 -1.02 -1.69 -3.31
CA ILE A 93 -0.78 -0.91 -4.53
C ILE A 93 -1.47 0.46 -4.43
N TRP A 94 -2.71 0.49 -3.93
CA TRP A 94 -3.46 1.71 -3.66
C TRP A 94 -2.77 2.54 -2.57
N LEU A 95 -2.49 1.94 -1.41
CA LEU A 95 -1.90 2.60 -0.24
C LEU A 95 -0.53 3.22 -0.54
N LEU A 96 0.27 2.57 -1.39
CA LEU A 96 1.60 3.03 -1.78
C LEU A 96 1.63 3.79 -3.10
N ARG A 97 0.48 4.06 -3.72
CA ARG A 97 0.39 4.78 -5.01
C ARG A 97 1.29 4.13 -6.07
N LYS A 98 1.27 2.80 -6.16
CA LYS A 98 2.12 1.95 -7.03
C LYS A 98 3.62 1.96 -6.73
N LEU A 99 4.09 2.59 -5.65
CA LEU A 99 5.47 2.42 -5.21
C LEU A 99 5.72 0.96 -4.83
N LYS A 100 6.92 0.46 -5.16
CA LYS A 100 7.36 -0.90 -4.88
C LYS A 100 8.66 -0.84 -4.09
N PRO A 101 8.58 -0.65 -2.76
CA PRO A 101 9.76 -0.62 -1.93
C PRO A 101 10.49 -1.95 -2.01
N ASP A 102 11.72 -1.92 -2.49
CA ASP A 102 12.60 -3.07 -2.58
C ASP A 102 13.49 -3.16 -1.35
N PHE A 103 13.72 -4.39 -0.89
CA PHE A 103 14.63 -4.65 0.22
C PHE A 103 16.03 -4.95 -0.36
N LYS A 104 16.75 -3.91 -0.81
CA LYS A 104 18.14 -3.99 -1.27
C LYS A 104 19.01 -2.94 -0.62
#